data_AF-A0AAU1LUN0-F1
#
_entry.id   AF-A0AAU1LUN0-F1
#
_cell.length_a   1.000
_cell.length_b   1.000
_cell.length_c   1.000
_cell.angle_alpha   90.00
_cell.angle_beta   90.00
_cell.angle_gamma   90.00
#
_symmetry.space_group_name_H-M   'P 1'
#
loop_
_entity.id
_entity.type
_entity.pdbx_description
1 polymer ?
#
loop_
_entity_poly.entity_id
_entity_poly.type
_entity_poly.pdbx_seq_one_letter_code
_entity_poly.pdbx_strand_id
1 'polypeptide(L)'
;MSGDQRLASRPWFARPVARDKLLTGMRSTGLDVREVDRPADFASGFTVQVYPHVQILPLHSLRIVFAPDDPAFPRVHARGPDCPAHRNSDGSLCLWYPKDAPSRRWSPGDGGRLLVAIIVRHLRWESAYRSTGVWPGFEAPHGLGSPGLDEQDQIIG
;
A
#
# COMPACT_ATOMS: atom_id res chain seq x y z
N MET A 1 -32.38 7.97 22.20
CA MET A 1 -32.13 7.23 20.94
C MET A 1 -31.47 8.21 19.98
N SER A 2 -30.15 8.17 19.84
CA SER A 2 -29.41 9.12 18.99
C SER A 2 -28.79 8.35 17.83
N GLY A 3 -29.45 8.42 16.67
CA GLY A 3 -28.94 7.90 15.41
C GLY A 3 -28.15 9.00 14.71
N ASP A 4 -26.91 9.20 15.11
CA ASP A 4 -25.93 9.95 14.30
C ASP A 4 -25.17 8.93 13.45
N GLN A 5 -25.85 8.41 12.42
CA GLN A 5 -25.17 7.77 11.32
C GLN A 5 -24.42 8.87 10.58
N ARG A 6 -23.13 9.03 10.87
CA ARG A 6 -22.18 9.67 9.95
C ARG A 6 -22.48 9.11 8.57
N LEU A 7 -22.97 9.97 7.65
CA LEU A 7 -22.96 9.66 6.24
C LEU A 7 -21.50 9.40 5.87
N ALA A 8 -21.10 8.13 5.85
CA ALA A 8 -19.81 7.72 5.38
C ALA A 8 -19.74 8.19 3.92
N SER A 9 -18.97 9.25 3.68
CA SER A 9 -18.66 9.73 2.34
C SER A 9 -18.17 8.53 1.53
N ARG A 10 -18.81 8.28 0.38
CA ARG A 10 -18.46 7.14 -0.49
C ARG A 10 -16.94 7.10 -0.72
N PRO A 11 -16.30 5.91 -0.65
CA PRO A 11 -14.86 5.81 -0.84
C PRO A 11 -14.48 6.35 -2.22
N TRP A 12 -13.26 6.88 -2.34
CA TRP A 12 -12.84 7.59 -3.56
C TRP A 12 -12.99 6.72 -4.82
N PHE A 13 -12.75 5.41 -4.70
CA PHE A 13 -12.82 4.42 -5.77
C PHE A 13 -14.24 4.03 -6.19
N ALA A 14 -15.27 4.42 -5.42
CA ALA A 14 -16.66 4.27 -5.85
C ALA A 14 -17.02 5.21 -7.02
N ARG A 15 -16.17 6.20 -7.32
CA ARG A 15 -16.28 7.08 -8.49
C ARG A 15 -15.51 6.46 -9.67
N PRO A 16 -16.18 6.07 -10.78
CA PRO A 16 -15.51 5.43 -11.92
C PRO A 16 -14.27 6.18 -12.41
N VAL A 17 -14.39 7.51 -12.59
CA VAL A 17 -13.28 8.36 -13.05
C VAL A 17 -12.06 8.32 -12.11
N ALA A 18 -12.27 8.28 -10.80
CA ALA A 18 -11.16 8.24 -9.85
C ALA A 18 -10.45 6.89 -9.89
N ARG A 19 -11.22 5.81 -10.03
CA ARG A 19 -10.73 4.45 -10.17
C ARG A 19 -9.95 4.26 -11.47
N ASP A 20 -10.48 4.75 -12.59
CA ASP A 20 -9.83 4.68 -13.90
C ASP A 20 -8.52 5.46 -13.92
N LYS A 21 -8.46 6.63 -13.26
CA LYS A 21 -7.21 7.39 -13.09
C LYS A 21 -6.16 6.60 -12.32
N LEU A 22 -6.54 5.93 -11.22
CA LEU A 22 -5.62 5.05 -10.49
C LEU A 22 -5.08 3.95 -11.41
N LEU A 23 -5.96 3.19 -12.07
CA LEU A 23 -5.58 2.07 -12.92
C LEU A 23 -4.72 2.50 -14.11
N THR A 24 -5.06 3.63 -14.75
CA THR A 24 -4.26 4.23 -15.82
C THR A 24 -2.86 4.60 -15.31
N GLY A 25 -2.78 5.21 -14.13
CA GLY A 25 -1.50 5.53 -13.48
C GLY A 25 -0.67 4.28 -13.20
N MET A 26 -1.28 3.20 -12.71
CA MET A 26 -0.58 1.93 -12.49
C MET A 26 -0.07 1.34 -13.81
N ARG A 27 -0.92 1.25 -14.84
CA ARG A 27 -0.56 0.71 -16.17
C ARG A 27 0.54 1.51 -16.86
N SER A 28 0.62 2.82 -16.61
CA SER A 28 1.67 3.68 -17.17
C SER A 28 3.10 3.30 -16.73
N THR A 29 3.24 2.45 -15.70
CA THR A 29 4.53 1.91 -15.25
C THR A 29 5.06 0.76 -16.11
N GLY A 30 4.28 0.28 -17.09
CA GLY A 30 4.64 -0.86 -17.94
C GLY A 30 4.34 -2.22 -17.30
N LEU A 31 3.71 -2.26 -16.12
CA LEU A 31 3.24 -3.48 -15.47
C LEU A 31 1.88 -3.91 -16.05
N ASP A 32 1.60 -5.22 -16.08
CA ASP A 32 0.26 -5.72 -16.40
C ASP A 32 -0.61 -5.62 -15.15
N VAL A 33 -1.64 -4.79 -15.23
CA VAL A 33 -2.50 -4.42 -14.12
C VAL A 33 -3.92 -4.83 -14.48
N ARG A 34 -4.42 -5.80 -13.72
CA ARG A 34 -5.77 -6.34 -13.87
C ARG A 34 -6.56 -6.04 -12.62
N GLU A 35 -7.70 -5.41 -12.82
CA GLU A 35 -8.73 -5.42 -11.80
C GLU A 35 -9.26 -6.84 -11.67
N VAL A 36 -9.39 -7.33 -10.44
CA VAL A 36 -9.95 -8.65 -10.14
C VAL A 36 -11.11 -8.50 -9.16
N ASP A 37 -11.87 -9.58 -8.99
CA ASP A 37 -13.12 -9.61 -8.23
C ASP A 37 -12.99 -9.08 -6.79
N ARG A 38 -14.16 -8.83 -6.19
CA ARG A 38 -14.35 -8.32 -4.82
C ARG A 38 -13.39 -9.01 -3.84
N PRO A 39 -12.73 -8.26 -2.93
CA PRO A 39 -11.88 -8.88 -1.92
C PRO A 39 -12.68 -9.91 -1.10
N ALA A 40 -12.13 -11.10 -0.88
CA ALA A 40 -12.81 -12.11 -0.05
C ALA A 40 -13.04 -11.63 1.39
N ASP A 41 -12.15 -10.74 1.87
CA ASP A 41 -12.10 -10.27 3.25
C ASP A 41 -13.01 -9.05 3.52
N PHE A 42 -13.63 -8.45 2.49
CA PHE A 42 -14.43 -7.23 2.62
C PHE A 42 -15.77 -7.31 1.89
N ALA A 43 -16.85 -6.87 2.55
CA ALA A 43 -18.20 -6.82 1.97
C ALA A 43 -18.31 -5.89 0.73
N SER A 44 -17.44 -4.87 0.65
CA SER A 44 -17.27 -3.99 -0.50
C SER A 44 -15.81 -3.53 -0.61
N GLY A 45 -15.39 -3.03 -1.76
CA GLY A 45 -14.00 -2.71 -2.07
C GLY A 45 -13.62 -3.19 -3.46
N PHE A 46 -12.34 -3.06 -3.83
CA PHE A 46 -11.84 -3.70 -5.04
C PHE A 46 -10.39 -4.15 -4.92
N THR A 47 -10.05 -5.12 -5.74
CA THR A 47 -8.73 -5.73 -5.76
C THR A 47 -8.07 -5.45 -7.10
N VAL A 48 -6.79 -5.09 -7.06
CA VAL A 48 -5.94 -4.98 -8.24
C VAL A 48 -4.85 -6.03 -8.14
N GLN A 49 -4.73 -6.85 -9.18
CA GLN A 49 -3.60 -7.74 -9.36
C GLN A 49 -2.59 -7.13 -10.33
N VAL A 50 -1.33 -7.06 -9.90
CA VAL A 50 -0.24 -6.51 -10.72
C VAL A 50 0.80 -7.60 -10.97
N TYR A 51 1.12 -7.79 -12.24
CA TYR A 51 2.13 -8.72 -12.72
C TYR A 51 3.31 -7.92 -13.28
N PRO A 52 4.46 -7.92 -12.60
CA PRO A 52 5.68 -7.34 -13.16
C PRO A 52 6.22 -8.27 -14.26
N HIS A 53 5.93 -7.93 -15.51
CA HIS A 53 6.47 -8.64 -16.69
C HIS A 53 7.93 -8.33 -16.99
N VAL A 54 8.60 -7.54 -16.16
CA VAL A 54 9.99 -7.12 -16.39
C VAL A 54 10.83 -7.39 -15.15
N GLN A 55 12.02 -7.94 -15.40
CA GLN A 55 13.07 -8.51 -14.55
C GLN A 55 13.50 -7.74 -13.27
N ILE A 56 12.80 -6.69 -12.86
CA ILE A 56 13.08 -5.96 -11.63
C ILE A 56 12.63 -6.77 -10.39
N LEU A 57 11.55 -7.56 -10.52
CA LEU A 57 10.99 -8.42 -9.45
C LEU A 57 10.33 -9.69 -10.05
N PRO A 58 11.07 -10.55 -10.76
CA PRO A 58 10.50 -11.59 -11.63
C PRO A 58 9.66 -12.67 -10.90
N LEU A 59 9.61 -12.65 -9.56
CA LEU A 59 8.91 -13.65 -8.75
C LEU A 59 7.74 -13.09 -7.93
N HIS A 60 7.43 -11.79 -8.05
CA HIS A 60 6.37 -11.20 -7.23
C HIS A 60 5.09 -10.95 -8.01
N SER A 61 4.02 -11.67 -7.70
CA SER A 61 2.67 -11.20 -8.04
C SER A 61 2.16 -10.34 -6.89
N LEU A 62 1.55 -9.19 -7.22
CA LEU A 62 1.02 -8.26 -6.22
C LEU A 62 -0.50 -8.33 -6.21
N ARG A 63 -1.08 -8.38 -5.02
CA ARG A 63 -2.50 -8.15 -4.77
C ARG A 63 -2.64 -6.90 -3.92
N ILE A 64 -3.28 -5.88 -4.46
CA ILE A 64 -3.56 -4.61 -3.79
C ILE A 64 -5.05 -4.55 -3.49
N VAL A 65 -5.41 -4.45 -2.21
CA VAL A 65 -6.80 -4.44 -1.75
C VAL A 65 -7.12 -3.05 -1.20
N PHE A 66 -8.15 -2.41 -1.77
CA PHE A 66 -8.70 -1.15 -1.26
C PHE A 66 -10.01 -1.43 -0.52
N ALA A 67 -9.99 -1.21 0.79
CA ALA A 67 -11.14 -1.39 1.65
C ALA A 67 -11.89 -0.04 1.85
N PRO A 68 -13.21 -0.05 2.03
CA PRO A 68 -14.02 1.16 2.14
C PRO A 68 -13.86 1.91 3.47
N ASP A 69 -13.49 1.19 4.53
CA ASP A 69 -13.23 1.69 5.87
C ASP A 69 -11.90 2.45 5.97
N ASP A 70 -10.89 2.02 5.21
CA ASP A 70 -9.62 2.74 5.09
C ASP A 70 -9.11 2.81 3.63
N PRO A 71 -9.75 3.63 2.78
CA PRO A 71 -9.47 3.65 1.35
C PRO A 71 -8.13 4.32 0.99
N ALA A 72 -7.43 4.92 1.96
CA ALA A 72 -6.10 5.52 1.79
C ALA A 72 -4.96 4.59 2.25
N PHE A 73 -5.26 3.52 2.98
CA PHE A 73 -4.29 2.47 3.34
C PHE A 73 -4.60 1.17 2.61
N PRO A 74 -4.16 1.02 1.35
CA PRO A 74 -4.30 -0.25 0.65
C PRO A 74 -3.49 -1.35 1.31
N ARG A 75 -4.08 -2.54 1.44
CA ARG A 75 -3.35 -3.75 1.85
C ARG A 75 -2.68 -4.35 0.64
N VAL A 76 -1.34 -4.39 0.66
CA VAL A 76 -0.55 -4.91 -0.45
C VAL A 76 0.06 -6.24 -0.06
N HIS A 77 -0.33 -7.32 -0.72
CA HIS A 77 0.26 -8.63 -0.56
C HIS A 77 1.16 -8.93 -1.76
N ALA A 78 2.42 -9.27 -1.49
CA ALA A 78 3.35 -9.73 -2.50
C ALA A 78 3.58 -11.23 -2.31
N ARG A 79 3.28 -12.03 -3.32
CA ARG A 79 3.63 -13.46 -3.38
C ARG A 79 4.92 -13.61 -4.17
N GLY A 80 6.00 -14.02 -3.51
CA GLY A 80 7.34 -14.27 -4.06
C GLY A 80 8.28 -14.74 -2.93
N PRO A 81 9.61 -14.59 -3.04
CA PRO A 81 10.53 -14.93 -1.96
C PRO A 81 10.14 -14.26 -0.65
N ASP A 82 9.96 -15.06 0.39
CA ASP A 82 9.54 -14.57 1.70
C ASP A 82 10.60 -13.64 2.32
N CYS A 83 10.13 -12.58 2.97
CA CYS A 83 10.92 -11.68 3.78
C CYS A 83 10.10 -11.33 5.03
N PRO A 84 10.56 -11.65 6.25
CA PRO A 84 9.81 -11.34 7.46
C PRO A 84 9.87 -9.85 7.84
N ALA A 85 10.81 -9.09 7.27
CA ALA A 85 10.97 -7.67 7.56
C ALA A 85 9.83 -6.85 6.94
N HIS A 86 9.37 -5.83 7.68
CA HIS A 86 8.36 -4.87 7.24
C HIS A 86 7.08 -5.50 6.70
N ARG A 87 6.57 -6.49 7.43
CA ARG A 87 5.24 -7.11 7.22
C ARG A 87 4.28 -6.74 8.35
N ASN A 88 3.02 -6.51 8.00
CA ASN A 88 1.93 -6.41 8.96
C ASN A 88 1.53 -7.80 9.46
N SER A 89 0.74 -7.86 10.54
CA SER A 89 0.28 -9.13 11.12
C SER A 89 -0.58 -9.98 10.17
N ASP A 90 -1.20 -9.36 9.16
CA ASP A 90 -1.96 -10.04 8.09
C ASP A 90 -1.10 -10.44 6.88
N GLY A 91 0.23 -10.29 6.97
CA GLY A 91 1.19 -10.60 5.92
C GLY A 91 1.26 -9.58 4.77
N SER A 92 0.46 -8.50 4.82
CA SER A 92 0.61 -7.38 3.88
C SER A 92 1.92 -6.61 4.13
N LEU A 93 2.39 -5.88 3.12
CA LEU A 93 3.57 -5.02 3.22
C LEU A 93 3.28 -3.85 4.17
N CYS A 94 4.21 -3.58 5.08
CA CYS A 94 4.25 -2.34 5.85
C CYS A 94 4.91 -1.26 4.99
N LEU A 95 4.10 -0.57 4.17
CA LEU A 95 4.62 0.44 3.23
C LEU A 95 4.99 1.77 3.90
N TRP A 96 4.35 2.09 5.01
CA TRP A 96 4.54 3.29 5.82
C TRP A 96 3.91 3.08 7.21
N TYR A 97 4.31 3.88 8.19
CA TYR A 97 3.74 3.83 9.54
C TYR A 97 2.40 4.59 9.58
N PRO A 98 1.36 4.11 10.30
CA PRO A 98 0.06 4.80 10.31
C PRO A 98 0.08 6.27 10.76
N LYS A 99 1.03 6.64 11.63
CA LYS A 99 1.20 8.03 12.10
C LYS A 99 2.18 8.86 11.28
N ASP A 100 2.74 8.32 10.19
CA ASP A 100 3.62 9.10 9.32
C ASP A 100 2.88 10.33 8.79
N ALA A 101 3.61 11.44 8.60
CA ALA A 101 3.08 12.63 7.96
C ALA A 101 2.53 12.32 6.55
N PRO A 102 1.54 13.10 6.04
CA PRO A 102 0.95 12.86 4.72
C PRO A 102 1.97 12.78 3.58
N SER A 103 3.05 13.56 3.64
CA SER A 103 4.14 13.57 2.65
C SER A 103 4.91 12.24 2.55
N ARG A 104 4.78 11.37 3.55
CA ARG A 104 5.47 10.08 3.67
C ARG A 104 4.59 8.89 3.33
N ARG A 105 3.30 9.13 3.10
CA ARG A 105 2.30 8.10 2.79
C ARG A 105 1.73 8.33 1.42
N TRP A 106 1.25 7.26 0.81
CA TRP A 106 0.44 7.41 -0.38
C TRP A 106 -0.96 7.93 0.00
N SER A 107 -1.47 8.85 -0.81
CA SER A 107 -2.86 9.27 -0.80
C SER A 107 -3.51 8.99 -2.15
N PRO A 108 -4.85 8.87 -2.23
CA PRO A 108 -5.55 8.71 -3.50
C PRO A 108 -5.22 9.79 -4.54
N GLY A 109 -4.87 11.01 -4.09
CA GLY A 109 -4.48 12.13 -4.95
C GLY A 109 -3.16 11.91 -5.69
N ASP A 110 -2.25 11.10 -5.14
CA ASP A 110 -0.95 10.82 -5.74
C ASP A 110 -1.03 9.87 -6.94
N GLY A 111 -2.15 9.16 -7.07
CA GLY A 111 -2.43 8.27 -8.18
C GLY A 111 -1.64 6.96 -8.15
N GLY A 112 -1.92 6.11 -9.14
CA GLY A 112 -1.45 4.72 -9.14
C GLY A 112 0.04 4.56 -9.43
N ARG A 113 0.65 5.51 -10.15
CA ARG A 113 2.08 5.47 -10.49
C ARG A 113 2.95 5.57 -9.24
N LEU A 114 2.62 6.50 -8.33
CA LEU A 114 3.39 6.66 -7.10
C LEU A 114 3.22 5.44 -6.17
N LEU A 115 1.99 4.92 -6.04
CA LEU A 115 1.74 3.72 -5.25
C LEU A 115 2.61 2.53 -5.71
N VAL A 116 2.64 2.28 -7.02
CA VAL A 116 3.49 1.22 -7.60
C VAL A 116 4.96 1.48 -7.32
N ALA A 117 5.43 2.73 -7.45
CA ALA A 117 6.83 3.07 -7.16
C ALA A 117 7.20 2.80 -5.69
N ILE A 118 6.31 3.12 -4.74
CA ILE A 118 6.50 2.81 -3.32
C ILE A 118 6.61 1.29 -3.10
N ILE A 119 5.69 0.51 -3.69
CA ILE A 119 5.67 -0.96 -3.56
C ILE A 119 6.96 -1.57 -4.15
N VAL A 120 7.35 -1.16 -5.36
CA VAL A 120 8.57 -1.67 -6.02
C VAL A 120 9.82 -1.33 -5.21
N ARG A 121 9.91 -0.12 -4.65
CA ARG A 121 11.01 0.27 -3.78
C ARG A 121 11.09 -0.63 -2.53
N HIS A 122 9.96 -0.87 -1.88
CA HIS A 122 9.87 -1.75 -0.72
C HIS A 122 10.38 -3.17 -1.05
N LEU A 123 9.93 -3.75 -2.17
CA LEU A 123 10.36 -5.10 -2.57
C LEU A 123 11.84 -5.18 -2.97
N ARG A 124 12.41 -4.09 -3.51
CA ARG A 124 13.87 -3.99 -3.71
C ARG A 124 14.62 -3.96 -2.38
N TRP A 125 14.11 -3.26 -1.37
CA TRP A 125 14.67 -3.25 -0.02
C TRP A 125 14.59 -4.62 0.65
N GLU A 126 13.49 -5.37 0.49
CA GLU A 126 13.43 -6.77 0.93
C GLU A 126 14.53 -7.61 0.28
N SER A 127 14.77 -7.44 -1.03
CA SER A 127 15.85 -8.16 -1.71
C SER A 127 17.24 -7.82 -1.17
N ALA A 128 17.49 -6.53 -0.90
CA ALA A 128 18.74 -6.08 -0.29
C ALA A 128 18.90 -6.61 1.14
N TYR A 129 17.82 -6.56 1.94
CA TYR A 129 17.78 -7.10 3.30
C TYR A 129 18.10 -8.59 3.32
N ARG A 130 17.50 -9.40 2.43
CA ARG A 130 17.82 -10.83 2.32
C ARG A 130 19.31 -11.09 2.05
N SER A 131 19.95 -10.21 1.28
CA SER A 131 21.37 -10.37 0.95
C SER A 131 22.34 -9.83 2.02
N THR A 132 21.91 -8.89 2.86
CA THR A 132 22.81 -8.15 3.76
C THR A 132 22.44 -8.24 5.25
N GLY A 133 21.20 -8.61 5.57
CA GLY A 133 20.63 -8.50 6.91
C GLY A 133 20.32 -7.07 7.35
N VAL A 134 20.51 -6.06 6.48
CA VAL A 134 20.34 -4.64 6.81
C VAL A 134 19.25 -4.02 5.96
N TRP A 135 18.29 -3.34 6.59
CA TRP A 135 17.22 -2.65 5.87
C TRP A 135 17.77 -1.34 5.28
N PRO A 136 17.66 -1.11 3.95
CA PRO A 136 18.25 0.09 3.35
C PRO A 136 17.40 1.37 3.51
N GLY A 137 16.14 1.22 3.92
CA GLY A 137 15.18 2.31 4.04
C GLY A 137 15.20 2.95 5.42
N PHE A 138 14.59 4.13 5.50
CA PHE A 138 14.28 4.75 6.78
C PHE A 138 13.27 3.88 7.56
N GLU A 139 13.47 3.73 8.87
CA GLU A 139 12.57 2.98 9.76
C GLU A 139 11.89 3.93 10.75
N ALA A 140 10.55 3.92 10.75
CA ALA A 140 9.80 4.62 11.79
C ALA A 140 10.01 3.93 13.15
N PRO A 141 9.91 4.66 14.28
CA PRO A 141 9.81 4.06 15.60
C PRO A 141 8.64 3.07 15.60
N HIS A 142 8.93 1.77 15.71
CA HIS A 142 7.94 0.72 15.48
C HIS A 142 7.42 0.10 16.79
N GLY A 143 6.10 -0.14 16.85
CA GLY A 143 5.37 -0.66 18.02
C GLY A 143 3.96 -0.06 18.14
N LEU A 144 2.99 -0.84 18.64
CA LEU A 144 1.71 -0.30 19.10
C LEU A 144 2.00 0.64 20.28
N GLY A 145 1.78 1.94 20.09
CA GLY A 145 2.13 2.97 21.08
C GLY A 145 3.37 3.79 20.72
N SER A 146 4.07 3.47 19.63
CA SER A 146 5.19 4.31 19.20
C SER A 146 4.71 5.72 18.83
N PRO A 147 5.48 6.76 19.17
CA PRO A 147 5.11 8.15 18.96
C PRO A 147 4.83 8.49 17.47
N GLY A 148 5.55 7.85 16.55
CA GLY A 148 5.52 8.20 15.12
C GLY A 148 6.49 9.33 14.80
N LEU A 149 6.51 9.77 13.54
CA LEU A 149 7.43 10.81 13.05
C LEU A 149 6.71 11.94 12.34
N ASP A 150 7.20 13.16 12.55
CA ASP A 150 6.73 14.36 11.86
C ASP A 150 7.33 14.50 10.44
N GLU A 151 7.06 15.65 9.81
CA GLU A 151 7.55 15.97 8.46
C GLU A 151 9.07 16.19 8.39
N GLN A 152 9.75 16.35 9.53
CA GLN A 152 11.20 16.52 9.66
C GLN A 152 11.91 15.26 10.17
N ASP A 153 11.23 14.11 10.18
CA ASP A 153 11.72 12.83 10.70
C ASP A 153 12.03 12.87 12.21
N GLN A 154 11.38 13.75 12.98
CA GLN A 154 11.49 13.80 14.45
C GLN A 154 10.34 13.06 15.12
N ILE A 155 10.61 12.53 16.33
CA ILE A 155 9.62 11.79 17.12
C ILE A 155 8.46 12.70 17.54
N ILE A 156 7.22 12.32 17.21
CA ILE A 156 6.00 13.02 17.65
C ILE A 156 5.72 12.66 19.13
N GLY A 157 6.12 13.53 20.06
CA GLY A 157 5.94 13.36 21.50
C GLY A 157 4.49 13.19 21.96
#